data_AF-A0AAD4CZU9-F1
#
_entry.id   AF-A0AAD4CZU9-F1
#
_cell.length_a   1.000
_cell.length_b   1.000
_cell.length_c   1.000
_cell.angle_alpha   90.00
_cell.angle_beta   90.00
_cell.angle_gamma   90.00
#
_symmetry.space_group_name_H-M   'P 1'
#
loop_
_entity.id
_entity.type
_entity.pdbx_description
1 polymer ?
#
loop_
_entity_poly.entity_id
_entity_poly.type
_entity_poly.pdbx_seq_one_letter_code
_entity_poly.pdbx_strand_id
1 'polypeptide(L)'
;MESLVLIRMPPLNWHMQRANKSSYLLIDVDYGVISEEMAASATFDLMTIQRLPQHRTCTFQETLETFLAQFHELSSRRPNHFELSTEQMFSDAAHLQVDLLRELSTNVTDLSSDTTVIALCLECLSIVEDIDHIIGQTVALTEDELFEDGSPVVLVEPDDDDRAILPTIEAHKLTQTPTPSAQERKPGFHLDSGLDSMLDYIVHQVFRLLDSQDPRHWPTVLYVLLILEHIRGALMPHQPWMQKVHEASRWLNHTILEDLARYYYIYTDGGLLLSDRWDEKAYSRRVGDDQLAIRHARMLNQLWLDLDDGDWDRREGRTSLGNFRAKVEFFAYGCAI
;
A
#
# COMPACT_ATOMS: atom_id res chain seq x y z
N MET A 1 20.25 -14.84 9.70
CA MET A 1 19.74 -13.48 9.41
C MET A 1 19.02 -13.00 10.65
N GLU A 2 19.38 -11.82 11.14
CA GLU A 2 18.68 -11.17 12.25
C GLU A 2 17.44 -10.50 11.66
N SER A 3 16.23 -10.98 11.96
CA SER A 3 15.01 -10.30 11.52
C SER A 3 14.75 -9.07 12.38
N LEU A 4 14.29 -7.98 11.77
CA LEU A 4 13.63 -6.92 12.51
C LEU A 4 12.13 -7.07 12.33
N VAL A 5 11.40 -6.92 13.43
CA VAL A 5 9.95 -6.94 13.41
C VAL A 5 9.48 -5.50 13.57
N LEU A 6 8.83 -4.97 12.54
CA LEU A 6 8.12 -3.71 12.58
C LEU A 6 6.65 -4.02 12.95
N ILE A 7 6.27 -3.72 14.18
CA ILE A 7 4.93 -3.95 14.70
C ILE A 7 4.23 -2.60 14.72
N ARG A 8 3.17 -2.46 13.92
CA ARG A 8 2.25 -1.34 14.08
C ARG A 8 1.57 -1.48 15.44
N MET A 9 1.62 -0.43 16.24
CA MET A 9 0.89 -0.28 17.50
C MET A 9 -0.23 0.73 17.23
N PRO A 10 -1.44 0.26 16.89
CA PRO A 10 -2.52 1.16 16.48
C PRO A 10 -2.81 2.25 17.52
N PRO A 11 -3.04 3.50 17.10
CA PRO A 11 -3.38 3.90 15.73
C PRO A 11 -2.17 4.24 14.85
N LEU A 12 -1.10 4.80 15.41
CA LEU A 12 -0.05 5.47 14.63
C LEU A 12 1.36 5.15 15.11
N ASN A 13 1.48 4.36 16.19
CA ASN A 13 2.76 4.11 16.81
C ASN A 13 3.42 2.93 16.11
N TRP A 14 4.75 2.97 16.07
CA TRP A 14 5.53 1.93 15.44
C TRP A 14 6.52 1.38 16.44
N HIS A 15 6.51 0.06 16.57
CA HIS A 15 7.45 -0.64 17.41
C HIS A 15 8.43 -1.42 16.56
N MET A 16 9.70 -1.06 16.65
CA MET A 16 10.80 -1.73 15.98
C MET A 16 11.55 -2.61 16.98
N GLN A 17 11.51 -3.92 16.75
CA GLN A 17 12.20 -4.91 17.57
C GLN A 17 13.37 -5.53 16.79
N ARG A 18 14.57 -5.50 17.38
CA ARG A 18 15.69 -6.38 16.96
C ARG A 18 15.42 -7.81 17.44
N ALA A 19 15.37 -8.81 16.55
CA ALA A 19 15.05 -10.20 16.92
C ALA A 19 15.93 -10.80 18.03
N ASN A 20 17.17 -10.33 18.20
CA ASN A 20 18.14 -10.93 19.12
C ASN A 20 18.67 -9.98 20.21
N LYS A 21 18.09 -8.78 20.40
CA LYS A 21 18.48 -7.86 21.48
C LYS A 21 17.26 -7.37 22.25
N SER A 22 17.42 -7.14 23.56
CA SER A 22 16.44 -6.50 24.44
C SER A 22 16.29 -4.98 24.19
N SER A 23 16.70 -4.51 23.01
CA SER A 23 16.68 -3.10 22.62
C SER A 23 15.48 -2.90 21.71
N TYR A 24 14.55 -2.10 22.17
CA TYR A 24 13.28 -1.81 21.53
C TYR A 24 13.25 -0.32 21.18
N LEU A 25 12.84 0.00 19.96
CA LEU A 25 12.55 1.37 19.56
C LEU A 25 11.04 1.50 19.43
N LEU A 26 10.46 2.48 20.14
CA LEU A 26 9.10 2.94 19.91
C LEU A 26 9.20 4.27 19.18
N ILE A 27 8.62 4.36 17.99
CA ILE A 27 8.37 5.62 17.31
C ILE A 27 6.94 5.99 17.69
N ASP A 28 6.81 7.01 18.52
CA ASP A 28 5.52 7.60 18.90
C ASP A 28 5.21 8.73 17.93
N VAL A 29 4.00 8.71 17.36
CA VAL A 29 3.57 9.70 16.39
C VAL A 29 2.35 10.42 16.96
N ASP A 30 2.57 11.62 17.48
CA ASP A 30 1.54 12.46 18.08
C ASP A 30 1.08 13.54 17.11
N TYR A 31 -0.10 13.34 16.52
CA TYR A 31 -0.77 14.34 15.68
C TYR A 31 -1.53 15.39 16.53
N GLY A 32 -1.51 15.27 17.86
CA GLY A 32 -2.31 16.11 18.76
C GLY A 32 -3.81 16.02 18.46
N VAL A 33 -4.47 17.18 18.36
CA VAL A 33 -5.82 17.26 17.79
C VAL A 33 -5.68 17.40 16.28
N ILE A 34 -6.05 16.35 15.53
CA ILE A 34 -6.07 16.39 14.06
C ILE A 34 -6.97 17.56 13.63
N SER A 35 -6.36 18.61 13.09
CA SER A 35 -7.08 19.77 12.58
C SER A 35 -7.77 19.43 11.25
N GLU A 36 -8.75 20.23 10.83
CA GLU A 36 -9.37 20.08 9.51
C GLU A 36 -8.34 20.24 8.38
N GLU A 37 -7.32 21.08 8.59
CA GLU A 37 -6.23 21.32 7.64
C GLU A 37 -5.32 20.09 7.50
N MET A 38 -4.96 19.42 8.61
CA MET A 38 -4.25 18.14 8.59
C MET A 38 -5.04 17.05 7.85
N ALA A 39 -6.36 17.00 8.11
CA ALA A 39 -7.22 16.05 7.45
C ALA A 39 -7.41 16.33 5.95
N ALA A 40 -7.13 17.55 5.50
CA ALA A 40 -7.19 17.95 4.09
C ALA A 40 -5.87 17.70 3.33
N SER A 41 -4.74 17.51 4.01
CA SER A 41 -3.41 17.32 3.39
C SER A 41 -2.82 15.92 3.59
N ALA A 42 -3.42 15.08 4.43
CA ALA A 42 -2.99 13.70 4.65
C ALA A 42 -3.87 12.68 3.91
N THR A 43 -3.31 11.47 3.78
CA THR A 43 -4.04 10.25 3.46
C THR A 43 -3.97 9.36 4.70
N PHE A 44 -5.12 9.11 5.31
CA PHE A 44 -5.21 8.30 6.53
C PHE A 44 -5.66 6.88 6.23
N ASP A 45 -5.15 5.95 7.02
CA ASP A 45 -5.66 4.57 7.06
C ASP A 45 -7.03 4.50 7.76
N LEU A 46 -7.74 3.37 7.59
CA LEU A 46 -9.08 3.15 8.12
C LEU A 46 -9.19 3.35 9.63
N MET A 47 -8.22 2.84 10.40
CA MET A 47 -8.24 2.92 11.87
C MET A 47 -8.08 4.36 12.35
N THR A 48 -7.30 5.16 11.62
CA THR A 48 -7.12 6.59 11.90
C THR A 48 -8.41 7.36 11.60
N ILE A 49 -9.04 7.13 10.44
CA ILE A 49 -10.32 7.77 10.09
C ILE A 49 -11.39 7.45 11.13
N GLN A 50 -11.53 6.19 11.54
CA GLN A 50 -12.58 5.76 12.47
C GLN A 50 -12.51 6.43 13.86
N ARG A 51 -11.33 6.97 14.23
CA ARG A 51 -11.10 7.65 15.51
C ARG A 51 -11.36 9.16 15.44
N LEU A 52 -11.42 9.74 14.23
CA LEU A 52 -11.71 11.14 14.02
C LEU A 52 -13.09 11.50 14.61
N PRO A 53 -13.23 12.65 15.30
CA PRO A 53 -14.47 13.02 15.99
C PRO A 53 -15.73 12.87 15.13
N GLN A 54 -15.67 13.24 13.86
CA GLN A 54 -16.77 13.17 12.89
C GLN A 54 -17.11 11.74 12.43
N HIS A 55 -16.23 10.76 12.62
CA HIS A 55 -16.41 9.38 12.17
C HIS A 55 -16.58 8.35 13.30
N ARG A 56 -16.52 8.77 14.57
CA ARG A 56 -16.65 7.85 15.72
C ARG A 56 -17.95 7.07 15.77
N THR A 57 -19.02 7.60 15.16
CA THR A 57 -20.34 6.96 15.10
C THR A 57 -20.62 6.33 13.74
N CYS A 58 -19.69 6.43 12.78
CA CYS A 58 -19.84 5.82 11.47
C CYS A 58 -19.74 4.30 11.56
N THR A 59 -20.50 3.63 10.71
CA THR A 59 -20.35 2.21 10.41
C THR A 59 -19.04 1.96 9.67
N PHE A 60 -18.56 0.71 9.70
CA PHE A 60 -17.36 0.31 8.95
C PHE A 60 -17.46 0.68 7.46
N GLN A 61 -18.63 0.47 6.86
CA GLN A 61 -18.86 0.79 5.46
C GLN A 61 -18.74 2.29 5.17
N GLU A 62 -19.32 3.16 6.02
CA GLU A 62 -19.17 4.62 5.87
C GLU A 62 -17.71 5.07 6.06
N THR A 63 -16.98 4.45 6.99
CA THR A 63 -15.55 4.70 7.16
C THR A 63 -14.75 4.23 5.94
N LEU A 64 -15.09 3.07 5.36
CA LEU A 64 -14.46 2.54 4.16
C LEU A 64 -14.72 3.41 2.93
N GLU A 65 -15.93 3.94 2.77
CA GLU A 65 -16.25 4.89 1.71
C GLU A 65 -15.44 6.18 1.86
N THR A 66 -15.30 6.70 3.09
CA THR A 66 -14.46 7.86 3.39
C THR A 66 -13.00 7.58 3.07
N PHE A 67 -12.50 6.41 3.47
CA PHE A 67 -11.13 5.98 3.20
C PHE A 67 -10.80 5.95 1.70
N LEU A 68 -11.65 5.29 0.91
CA LEU A 68 -11.48 5.15 -0.53
C LEU A 68 -11.58 6.52 -1.25
N ALA A 69 -12.43 7.42 -0.75
CA ALA A 69 -12.60 8.75 -1.33
C ALA A 69 -11.32 9.59 -1.31
N GLN A 70 -10.42 9.38 -0.34
CA GLN A 70 -9.14 10.11 -0.26
C GLN A 70 -8.27 9.90 -1.51
N PHE A 71 -8.37 8.74 -2.17
CA PHE A 71 -7.56 8.41 -3.34
C PHE A 71 -8.01 9.15 -4.61
N HIS A 72 -9.24 9.68 -4.64
CA HIS A 72 -9.70 10.56 -5.71
C HIS A 72 -9.20 12.00 -5.56
N GLU A 73 -8.72 12.34 -4.37
CA GLU A 73 -8.31 13.70 -3.98
C GLU A 73 -6.79 13.79 -3.76
N LEU A 74 -6.00 12.80 -4.22
CA LEU A 74 -4.55 12.75 -3.97
C LEU A 74 -3.83 14.02 -4.45
N SER A 75 -4.15 14.52 -5.63
CA SER A 75 -3.51 15.75 -6.17
C SER A 75 -3.73 16.98 -5.29
N SER A 76 -4.89 17.09 -4.64
CA SER A 76 -5.18 18.17 -3.69
C SER A 76 -4.57 17.92 -2.32
N ARG A 77 -4.52 16.66 -1.87
CA ARG A 77 -4.05 16.27 -0.54
C ARG A 77 -2.51 16.28 -0.47
N ARG A 78 -1.87 15.68 -1.46
CA ARG A 78 -0.41 15.49 -1.58
C ARG A 78 0.10 15.99 -2.94
N PRO A 79 0.10 17.31 -3.18
CA PRO A 79 0.45 17.87 -4.48
C PRO A 79 1.89 17.52 -4.89
N ASN A 80 2.05 16.95 -6.08
CA ASN A 80 3.32 16.52 -6.68
C ASN A 80 4.05 15.38 -5.93
N HIS A 81 3.36 14.66 -5.04
CA HIS A 81 3.95 13.49 -4.37
C HIS A 81 4.04 12.27 -5.29
N PHE A 82 3.03 12.08 -6.14
CA PHE A 82 3.00 11.00 -7.13
C PHE A 82 2.98 11.57 -8.56
N GLU A 83 3.40 10.76 -9.55
CA GLU A 83 3.13 11.09 -10.95
C GLU A 83 1.62 11.05 -11.23
N LEU A 84 1.14 11.86 -12.18
CA LEU A 84 -0.28 11.93 -12.54
C LEU A 84 -0.85 10.56 -12.94
N SER A 85 -0.06 9.73 -13.62
CA SER A 85 -0.40 8.35 -13.98
C SER A 85 -0.61 7.46 -12.76
N THR A 86 0.27 7.56 -11.76
CA THR A 86 0.16 6.89 -10.47
C THR A 86 -1.07 7.37 -9.69
N GLU A 87 -1.32 8.68 -9.64
CA GLU A 87 -2.52 9.23 -8.98
C GLU A 87 -3.80 8.71 -9.63
N GLN A 88 -3.87 8.72 -10.97
CA GLN A 88 -4.98 8.17 -11.74
C GLN A 88 -5.16 6.67 -11.46
N MET A 89 -4.07 5.90 -11.41
CA MET A 89 -4.09 4.47 -11.11
C MET A 89 -4.66 4.15 -9.72
N PHE A 90 -4.25 4.89 -8.68
CA PHE A 90 -4.83 4.74 -7.34
C PHE A 90 -6.30 5.16 -7.28
N SER A 91 -6.65 6.26 -7.93
CA SER A 91 -8.04 6.71 -8.03
C SER A 91 -8.92 5.68 -8.73
N ASP A 92 -8.47 5.10 -9.83
CA ASP A 92 -9.22 4.08 -10.57
C ASP A 92 -9.34 2.76 -9.79
N ALA A 93 -8.28 2.37 -9.07
CA ALA A 93 -8.31 1.22 -8.15
C ALA A 93 -9.36 1.42 -7.04
N ALA A 94 -9.39 2.61 -6.42
CA ALA A 94 -10.39 2.96 -5.42
C ALA A 94 -11.81 2.95 -6.01
N HIS A 95 -12.00 3.46 -7.23
CA HIS A 95 -13.28 3.38 -7.94
C HIS A 95 -13.72 1.93 -8.17
N LEU A 96 -12.83 1.05 -8.64
CA LEU A 96 -13.13 -0.38 -8.80
C LEU A 96 -13.56 -1.01 -7.47
N GLN A 97 -12.84 -0.70 -6.39
CA GLN A 97 -13.19 -1.21 -5.07
C GLN A 97 -14.59 -0.74 -4.63
N VAL A 98 -14.93 0.53 -4.85
CA VAL A 98 -16.27 1.07 -4.56
C VAL A 98 -17.35 0.36 -5.40
N ASP A 99 -17.10 0.15 -6.69
CA ASP A 99 -18.05 -0.54 -7.56
C ASP A 99 -18.27 -2.00 -7.13
N LEU A 100 -17.20 -2.73 -6.80
CA LEU A 100 -17.27 -4.09 -6.30
C LEU A 100 -18.09 -4.18 -5.00
N LEU A 101 -17.93 -3.20 -4.10
CA LEU A 101 -18.70 -3.12 -2.85
C LEU A 101 -20.20 -2.88 -3.12
N ARG A 102 -20.54 -2.10 -4.15
CA ARG A 102 -21.94 -1.83 -4.53
C ARG A 102 -22.66 -3.05 -5.10
N GLU A 103 -21.93 -3.98 -5.69
CA GLU A 103 -22.50 -5.25 -6.21
C GLU A 103 -22.77 -6.27 -5.10
N LEU A 104 -22.25 -6.05 -3.88
CA LEU A 104 -22.47 -6.95 -2.76
C LEU A 104 -23.90 -6.83 -2.22
N SER A 105 -24.49 -8.00 -1.92
CA SER A 105 -25.81 -8.09 -1.28
C SER A 105 -25.80 -7.87 0.23
N THR A 106 -24.60 -7.84 0.83
CA THR A 106 -24.39 -7.74 2.28
C THR A 106 -23.38 -6.66 2.61
N ASN A 107 -23.63 -5.91 3.68
CA ASN A 107 -22.69 -4.91 4.18
C ASN A 107 -21.38 -5.58 4.59
N VAL A 108 -20.28 -4.92 4.24
CA VAL A 108 -18.93 -5.33 4.62
C VAL A 108 -18.63 -4.85 6.04
N THR A 109 -18.00 -5.71 6.84
CA THR A 109 -17.65 -5.42 8.24
C THR A 109 -16.15 -5.38 8.51
N ASP A 110 -15.34 -5.86 7.56
CA ASP A 110 -13.87 -5.90 7.63
C ASP A 110 -13.26 -6.00 6.21
N LEU A 111 -11.93 -6.05 6.11
CA LEU A 111 -11.21 -6.20 4.84
C LEU A 111 -10.79 -7.65 4.54
N SER A 112 -11.42 -8.64 5.17
CA SER A 112 -11.00 -10.04 5.04
C SER A 112 -11.51 -10.74 3.77
N SER A 113 -12.27 -10.08 2.91
CA SER A 113 -12.81 -10.71 1.69
C SER A 113 -11.87 -10.58 0.49
N ASP A 114 -11.93 -11.54 -0.43
CA ASP A 114 -11.33 -11.45 -1.77
C ASP A 114 -11.83 -10.18 -2.50
N THR A 115 -13.08 -9.78 -2.26
CA THR A 115 -13.70 -8.57 -2.84
C THR A 115 -13.14 -7.27 -2.28
N THR A 116 -12.48 -7.30 -1.13
CA THR A 116 -11.91 -6.12 -0.45
C THR A 116 -10.39 -6.02 -0.60
N VAL A 117 -9.78 -6.83 -1.47
CA VAL A 117 -8.32 -6.91 -1.59
C VAL A 117 -7.69 -5.59 -2.03
N ILE A 118 -8.35 -4.80 -2.88
CA ILE A 118 -7.83 -3.48 -3.28
C ILE A 118 -7.84 -2.53 -2.09
N ALA A 119 -8.93 -2.48 -1.33
CA ALA A 119 -9.00 -1.68 -0.09
C ALA A 119 -7.90 -2.10 0.89
N LEU A 120 -7.62 -3.39 1.02
CA LEU A 120 -6.56 -3.90 1.88
C LEU A 120 -5.16 -3.48 1.41
N CYS A 121 -4.90 -3.51 0.10
CA CYS A 121 -3.65 -3.00 -0.47
C CYS A 121 -3.51 -1.50 -0.24
N LEU A 122 -4.56 -0.72 -0.47
CA LEU A 122 -4.55 0.72 -0.23
C LEU A 122 -4.35 1.04 1.26
N GLU A 123 -4.96 0.27 2.17
CA GLU A 123 -4.75 0.39 3.62
C GLU A 123 -3.28 0.15 3.95
N CYS A 124 -2.70 -0.93 3.42
CA CYS A 124 -1.28 -1.24 3.58
C CYS A 124 -0.39 -0.12 3.03
N LEU A 125 -0.75 0.46 1.88
CA LEU A 125 -0.03 1.59 1.28
C LEU A 125 -0.09 2.82 2.18
N SER A 126 -1.27 3.23 2.65
CA SER A 126 -1.41 4.39 3.54
C SER A 126 -0.57 4.24 4.80
N ILE A 127 -0.50 3.03 5.35
CA ILE A 127 0.32 2.70 6.51
C ILE A 127 1.82 2.88 6.23
N VAL A 128 2.33 2.39 5.10
CA VAL A 128 3.77 2.47 4.78
C VAL A 128 4.19 3.83 4.22
N GLU A 129 3.30 4.53 3.51
CA GLU A 129 3.53 5.89 3.02
C GLU A 129 3.57 6.90 4.16
N ASP A 130 2.78 6.70 5.21
CA ASP A 130 2.88 7.52 6.43
C ASP A 130 4.27 7.34 7.05
N ILE A 131 4.75 6.10 7.15
CA ILE A 131 6.12 5.81 7.60
C ILE A 131 7.16 6.49 6.68
N ASP A 132 7.07 6.34 5.36
CA ASP A 132 8.05 6.92 4.44
C ASP A 132 8.06 8.45 4.48
N HIS A 133 6.89 9.08 4.57
CA HIS A 133 6.76 10.53 4.72
C HIS A 133 7.41 11.03 6.02
N ILE A 134 7.12 10.34 7.13
CA ILE A 134 7.74 10.58 8.43
C ILE A 134 9.27 10.53 8.30
N ILE A 135 9.78 9.47 7.67
CA ILE A 135 11.21 9.19 7.51
C ILE A 135 11.91 10.21 6.61
N GLY A 136 11.29 10.60 5.50
CA GLY A 136 11.85 11.53 4.53
C GLY A 136 12.14 12.92 5.11
N GLN A 137 11.47 13.27 6.20
CA GLN A 137 11.63 14.56 6.90
C GLN A 137 12.55 14.48 8.12
N THR A 138 12.99 13.29 8.53
CA THR A 138 13.92 13.14 9.66
C THR A 138 15.35 13.52 9.30
N VAL A 139 16.09 14.05 10.28
CA VAL A 139 17.54 14.23 10.19
C VAL A 139 18.20 12.87 9.95
N ALA A 140 19.19 12.82 9.05
CA ALA A 140 19.95 11.62 8.77
C ALA A 140 20.81 11.21 9.98
N LEU A 141 20.20 10.44 10.88
CA LEU A 141 20.82 9.92 12.09
C LEU A 141 21.22 8.45 11.88
N THR A 142 22.35 8.06 12.46
CA THR A 142 22.71 6.67 12.65
C THR A 142 21.98 6.08 13.84
N GLU A 143 21.90 4.75 13.91
CA GLU A 143 21.30 4.08 15.07
C GLU A 143 22.03 4.44 16.38
N ASP A 144 23.35 4.61 16.34
CA ASP A 144 24.15 4.95 17.53
C ASP A 144 23.86 6.39 18.00
N GLU A 145 23.74 7.35 17.08
CA GLU A 145 23.37 8.75 17.39
C GLU A 145 21.96 8.85 17.97
N LEU A 146 21.02 8.04 17.47
CA LEU A 146 19.64 7.97 17.97
C LEU A 146 19.56 7.50 19.43
N PHE A 147 20.64 6.90 19.96
CA PHE A 147 20.70 6.32 21.30
C PHE A 147 21.85 6.86 22.17
N GLU A 148 22.59 7.87 21.71
CA GLU A 148 23.82 8.37 22.35
C GLU A 148 23.52 9.08 23.70
N ASP A 149 22.39 9.82 23.80
CA ASP A 149 22.08 10.70 24.95
C ASP A 149 20.88 10.26 25.82
N GLY A 150 20.37 9.04 25.61
CA GLY A 150 19.10 8.60 26.22
C GLY A 150 17.89 8.93 25.33
N SER A 151 16.69 8.66 25.84
CA SER A 151 15.41 8.75 25.12
C SER A 151 14.47 9.71 25.86
N PRO A 152 13.61 10.50 25.17
CA PRO A 152 13.28 10.51 23.73
C PRO A 152 14.13 11.42 22.83
N VAL A 153 14.18 11.09 21.53
CA VAL A 153 14.72 11.96 20.45
C VAL A 153 13.56 12.43 19.58
N VAL A 154 13.37 13.74 19.44
CA VAL A 154 12.37 14.31 18.51
C VAL A 154 12.92 14.20 17.08
N LEU A 155 12.22 13.46 16.23
CA LEU A 155 12.59 13.17 14.85
C LEU A 155 12.01 14.18 13.86
N VAL A 156 10.81 14.67 14.16
CA VAL A 156 10.10 15.71 13.41
C VAL A 156 9.47 16.66 14.43
N GLU A 157 9.81 17.95 14.31
CA GLU A 157 9.09 19.03 14.99
C GLU A 157 8.05 19.60 14.01
N PRO A 158 6.84 19.93 14.48
CA PRO A 158 5.86 20.60 13.64
C PRO A 158 6.42 21.94 13.17
N ASP A 159 6.68 22.07 11.87
CA ASP A 159 7.03 23.36 11.28
C ASP A 159 5.73 24.13 10.97
N ASP A 160 5.72 25.43 11.25
CA ASP A 160 4.60 26.35 11.02
C ASP A 160 4.53 26.75 9.51
N ASP A 161 4.93 25.85 8.61
CA ASP A 161 4.85 26.09 7.18
C ASP A 161 3.41 25.81 6.72
N ASP A 162 2.78 26.81 6.09
CA ASP A 162 1.35 26.91 5.73
C ASP A 162 0.82 25.77 4.81
N ARG A 163 1.62 24.73 4.55
CA ARG A 163 1.38 23.70 3.54
C ARG A 163 1.18 22.29 4.10
N ALA A 164 1.69 21.97 5.29
CA ALA A 164 1.45 20.68 5.93
C ALA A 164 1.76 20.74 7.44
N ILE A 165 0.75 20.58 8.28
CA ILE A 165 0.96 20.41 9.72
C ILE A 165 1.47 18.97 9.93
N LEU A 166 2.73 18.85 10.33
CA LEU A 166 3.39 17.57 10.58
C LEU A 166 3.14 17.10 12.02
N PRO A 167 2.98 15.78 12.27
CA PRO A 167 2.92 15.27 13.63
C PRO A 167 4.22 15.50 14.38
N THR A 168 4.16 15.55 15.71
CA THR A 168 5.36 15.41 16.54
C THR A 168 5.76 13.95 16.55
N ILE A 169 7.04 13.66 16.31
CA ILE A 169 7.52 12.28 16.23
C ILE A 169 8.66 12.10 17.21
N GLU A 170 8.49 11.16 18.13
CA GLU A 170 9.48 10.85 19.15
C GLU A 170 9.97 9.40 19.05
N ALA A 171 11.28 9.23 19.06
CA ALA A 171 11.93 7.94 19.17
C ALA A 171 12.25 7.63 20.64
N HIS A 172 11.70 6.54 21.16
CA HIS A 172 11.94 6.06 22.51
C HIS A 172 12.68 4.73 22.56
N LYS A 173 13.60 4.61 23.51
CA LYS A 173 14.23 3.33 23.84
C LYS A 173 13.40 2.62 24.91
N LEU A 174 12.71 1.54 24.56
CA LEU A 174 12.03 0.73 25.58
C LEU A 174 13.06 -0.18 26.27
N THR A 175 13.05 -0.14 27.60
CA THR A 175 13.86 -1.01 28.46
C THR A 175 13.18 -2.34 28.77
N GLN A 176 11.90 -2.48 28.43
CA GLN A 176 11.11 -3.70 28.62
C GLN A 176 10.53 -4.16 27.29
N THR A 177 10.43 -5.48 27.14
CA THR A 177 9.73 -6.11 26.02
C THR A 177 8.26 -5.76 26.16
N PRO A 178 7.63 -5.04 25.20
CA PRO A 178 6.18 -4.96 25.22
C PRO A 178 5.66 -6.39 25.10
N THR A 179 4.87 -6.80 26.07
CA THR A 179 4.18 -8.09 25.99
C THR A 179 3.24 -7.93 24.80
N PRO A 180 3.40 -8.68 23.68
CA PRO A 180 2.40 -8.65 22.64
C PRO A 180 1.09 -8.98 23.34
N SER A 181 0.11 -8.08 23.26
CA SER A 181 -1.22 -8.43 23.73
C SER A 181 -1.56 -9.73 23.00
N ALA A 182 -1.97 -10.75 23.74
CA ALA A 182 -2.41 -11.99 23.14
C ALA A 182 -3.68 -11.66 22.35
N GLN A 183 -3.52 -11.16 21.14
CA GLN A 183 -4.60 -11.06 20.17
C GLN A 183 -5.00 -12.51 19.94
N GLU A 184 -6.16 -12.87 20.51
CA GLU A 184 -6.84 -14.10 20.14
C GLU A 184 -6.88 -14.12 18.61
N ARG A 185 -6.22 -15.12 18.00
CA ARG A 185 -6.26 -15.35 16.55
C ARG A 185 -7.70 -15.67 16.17
N LYS A 186 -8.50 -14.63 15.95
CA LYS A 186 -9.82 -14.75 15.36
C LYS A 186 -9.64 -15.17 13.90
N PRO A 187 -10.45 -16.10 13.38
CA PRO A 187 -10.38 -16.45 11.96
C PRO A 187 -10.66 -15.21 11.09
N GLY A 188 -9.87 -15.03 10.03
CA GLY A 188 -9.92 -13.85 9.13
C GLY A 188 -8.80 -12.83 9.38
N PHE A 189 -8.68 -11.84 8.48
CA PHE A 189 -7.78 -10.70 8.64
C PHE A 189 -8.44 -9.60 9.48
N HIS A 190 -7.67 -8.98 10.38
CA HIS A 190 -8.12 -7.87 11.25
C HIS A 190 -7.22 -6.66 11.03
N LEU A 191 -7.79 -5.45 11.04
CA LEU A 191 -7.05 -4.19 10.81
C LEU A 191 -5.95 -3.91 11.87
N ASP A 192 -6.01 -4.57 13.02
CA ASP A 192 -5.00 -4.50 14.08
C ASP A 192 -3.89 -5.55 13.93
N SER A 193 -3.87 -6.29 12.81
CA SER A 193 -2.79 -7.25 12.48
C SER A 193 -1.51 -6.52 12.07
N GLY A 194 -0.36 -7.16 12.29
CA GLY A 194 0.94 -6.67 11.83
C GLY A 194 1.03 -6.54 10.31
N LEU A 195 1.92 -5.66 9.83
CA LEU A 195 2.16 -5.39 8.42
C LEU A 195 2.55 -6.66 7.64
N ASP A 196 3.36 -7.53 8.25
CA ASP A 196 3.74 -8.85 7.73
C ASP A 196 2.53 -9.73 7.45
N SER A 197 1.60 -9.79 8.40
CA SER A 197 0.37 -10.57 8.28
C SER A 197 -0.58 -9.99 7.22
N MET A 198 -0.62 -8.66 7.08
CA MET A 198 -1.40 -7.98 6.06
C MET A 198 -0.87 -8.30 4.66
N LEU A 199 0.43 -8.19 4.45
CA LEU A 199 1.09 -8.49 3.18
C LEU A 199 0.95 -9.96 2.80
N ASP A 200 1.18 -10.88 3.75
CA ASP A 200 0.93 -12.30 3.54
C ASP A 200 -0.53 -12.53 3.13
N TYR A 201 -1.49 -11.90 3.80
CA TYR A 201 -2.91 -12.05 3.46
C TYR A 201 -3.22 -11.57 2.04
N ILE A 202 -2.74 -10.38 1.65
CA ILE A 202 -2.89 -9.84 0.29
C ILE A 202 -2.36 -10.84 -0.73
N VAL A 203 -1.15 -11.36 -0.53
CA VAL A 203 -0.51 -12.32 -1.45
C VAL A 203 -1.36 -13.58 -1.61
N HIS A 204 -1.86 -14.14 -0.51
CA HIS A 204 -2.76 -15.30 -0.55
C HIS A 204 -4.05 -15.00 -1.30
N GLN A 205 -4.63 -13.81 -1.12
CA GLN A 205 -5.84 -13.39 -1.83
C GLN A 205 -5.61 -13.25 -3.35
N VAL A 206 -4.48 -12.69 -3.76
CA VAL A 206 -4.12 -12.57 -5.17
C VAL A 206 -3.97 -13.94 -5.83
N PHE A 207 -3.26 -14.88 -5.19
CA PHE A 207 -3.15 -16.25 -5.70
C PHE A 207 -4.52 -16.91 -5.84
N ARG A 208 -5.41 -16.76 -4.84
CA ARG A 208 -6.77 -17.31 -4.90
C ARG A 208 -7.58 -16.73 -6.07
N LEU A 209 -7.51 -15.42 -6.28
CA LEU A 209 -8.18 -14.75 -7.40
C LEU A 209 -7.66 -15.27 -8.75
N LEU A 210 -6.34 -15.45 -8.90
CA LEU A 210 -5.74 -15.99 -10.11
C LEU A 210 -6.07 -17.48 -10.33
N ASP A 211 -6.05 -18.29 -9.27
CA ASP A 211 -6.35 -19.73 -9.31
C ASP A 211 -7.82 -20.01 -9.68
N SER A 212 -8.71 -19.06 -9.47
CA SER A 212 -10.11 -19.14 -9.95
C SER A 212 -10.20 -19.18 -11.48
N GLN A 213 -9.16 -18.71 -12.18
CA GLN A 213 -9.08 -18.55 -13.64
C GLN A 213 -10.22 -17.72 -14.23
N ASP A 214 -10.85 -16.87 -13.41
CA ASP A 214 -11.92 -15.99 -13.86
C ASP A 214 -11.32 -14.69 -14.43
N PRO A 215 -11.51 -14.40 -15.73
CA PRO A 215 -10.98 -13.20 -16.36
C PRO A 215 -11.52 -11.90 -15.76
N ARG A 216 -12.65 -11.94 -15.05
CA ARG A 216 -13.21 -10.76 -14.36
C ARG A 216 -12.30 -10.22 -13.27
N HIS A 217 -11.40 -11.04 -12.71
CA HIS A 217 -10.47 -10.63 -11.66
C HIS A 217 -9.17 -10.03 -12.19
N TRP A 218 -8.90 -10.07 -13.49
CA TRP A 218 -7.65 -9.57 -14.05
C TRP A 218 -7.40 -8.08 -13.73
N PRO A 219 -8.38 -7.15 -13.84
CA PRO A 219 -8.17 -5.76 -13.47
C PRO A 219 -7.85 -5.61 -11.98
N THR A 220 -8.58 -6.32 -11.11
CA THR A 220 -8.36 -6.32 -9.66
C THR A 220 -6.95 -6.74 -9.30
N VAL A 221 -6.49 -7.88 -9.84
CA VAL A 221 -5.14 -8.37 -9.57
C VAL A 221 -4.08 -7.42 -10.11
N LEU A 222 -4.29 -6.83 -11.30
CA LEU A 222 -3.34 -5.88 -11.85
C LEU A 222 -3.21 -4.61 -10.99
N TYR A 223 -4.32 -4.02 -10.53
CA TYR A 223 -4.26 -2.91 -9.58
C TYR A 223 -3.51 -3.29 -8.30
N VAL A 224 -3.78 -4.47 -7.74
CA VAL A 224 -3.07 -4.95 -6.54
C VAL A 224 -1.56 -5.07 -6.81
N LEU A 225 -1.14 -5.62 -7.95
CA LEU A 225 0.28 -5.71 -8.31
C LEU A 225 0.95 -4.32 -8.38
N LEU A 226 0.26 -3.33 -8.97
CA LEU A 226 0.78 -1.97 -9.07
C LEU A 226 0.90 -1.30 -7.69
N ILE A 227 -0.12 -1.43 -6.85
CA ILE A 227 -0.09 -0.91 -5.48
C ILE A 227 1.01 -1.60 -4.65
N LEU A 228 1.20 -2.91 -4.82
CA LEU A 228 2.26 -3.65 -4.15
C LEU A 228 3.67 -3.20 -4.57
N GLU A 229 3.89 -2.80 -5.82
CA GLU A 229 5.15 -2.17 -6.22
C GLU A 229 5.37 -0.84 -5.48
N HIS A 230 4.34 0.01 -5.32
CA HIS A 230 4.46 1.22 -4.49
C HIS A 230 4.74 0.93 -3.02
N ILE A 231 4.05 -0.04 -2.42
CA ILE A 231 4.31 -0.51 -1.05
C ILE A 231 5.78 -0.95 -0.92
N ARG A 232 6.30 -1.67 -1.91
CA ARG A 232 7.71 -2.07 -1.93
C ARG A 232 8.64 -0.86 -1.91
N GLY A 233 8.37 0.15 -2.74
CA GLY A 233 9.15 1.40 -2.75
C GLY A 233 9.16 2.08 -1.38
N ALA A 234 8.00 2.26 -0.77
CA ALA A 234 7.86 2.87 0.56
C ALA A 234 8.54 2.05 1.68
N LEU A 235 8.70 0.73 1.50
CA LEU A 235 9.43 -0.15 2.42
C LEU A 235 10.96 -0.18 2.19
N MET A 236 11.51 0.75 1.40
CA MET A 236 12.94 0.90 1.18
C MET A 236 13.44 2.25 1.74
N PRO A 237 13.36 2.48 3.07
CA PRO A 237 13.66 3.77 3.66
C PRO A 237 15.10 4.20 3.40
N HIS A 238 15.29 5.48 3.10
CA HIS A 238 16.60 6.07 2.82
C HIS A 238 17.42 6.37 4.09
N GLN A 239 16.80 6.32 5.27
CA GLN A 239 17.44 6.70 6.52
C GLN A 239 18.43 5.63 7.04
N PRO A 240 19.66 6.02 7.42
CA PRO A 240 20.70 5.06 7.84
C PRO A 240 20.28 4.16 9.01
N TRP A 241 19.60 4.72 10.02
CA TRP A 241 19.12 3.95 11.19
C TRP A 241 18.07 2.88 10.84
N MET A 242 17.48 2.93 9.65
CA MET A 242 16.48 1.98 9.16
C MET A 242 17.02 0.96 8.15
N GLN A 243 18.34 0.92 7.93
CA GLN A 243 18.96 -0.04 6.99
C GLN A 243 18.49 -1.48 7.23
N LYS A 244 18.26 -1.86 8.49
CA LYS A 244 17.79 -3.21 8.82
C LYS A 244 16.30 -3.45 8.52
N VAL A 245 15.45 -2.42 8.47
CA VAL A 245 14.06 -2.51 7.96
C VAL A 245 14.10 -2.74 6.46
N HIS A 246 14.95 -1.99 5.75
CA HIS A 246 15.21 -2.23 4.34
C HIS A 246 15.74 -3.66 4.08
N GLU A 247 16.60 -4.21 4.94
CA GLU A 247 17.05 -5.60 4.83
C GLU A 247 15.93 -6.62 5.09
N ALA A 248 15.05 -6.36 6.05
CA ALA A 248 13.90 -7.21 6.35
C ALA A 248 12.85 -7.17 5.22
N SER A 249 12.64 -6.00 4.61
CA SER A 249 11.75 -5.87 3.45
C SER A 249 12.27 -6.66 2.25
N ARG A 250 13.58 -6.91 2.10
CA ARG A 250 14.11 -7.75 1.00
C ARG A 250 13.46 -9.14 0.90
N TRP A 251 13.05 -9.75 2.01
CA TRP A 251 12.36 -11.04 2.00
C TRP A 251 10.95 -10.95 1.39
N LEU A 252 10.23 -9.85 1.64
CA LEU A 252 8.98 -9.50 0.94
C LEU A 252 9.25 -9.14 -0.53
N ASN A 253 10.36 -8.46 -0.81
CA ASN A 253 10.57 -7.72 -2.06
C ASN A 253 11.04 -8.56 -3.25
N HIS A 254 11.80 -9.65 -3.06
CA HIS A 254 12.53 -10.24 -4.20
C HIS A 254 11.87 -11.50 -4.80
N THR A 255 11.14 -12.30 -4.02
CA THR A 255 10.58 -13.56 -4.53
C THR A 255 9.07 -13.46 -4.76
N ILE A 256 8.34 -12.87 -3.83
CA ILE A 256 6.87 -12.89 -3.86
C ILE A 256 6.31 -12.07 -5.02
N LEU A 257 6.78 -10.84 -5.23
CA LEU A 257 6.29 -10.00 -6.34
C LEU A 257 6.68 -10.55 -7.71
N GLU A 258 7.88 -11.14 -7.81
CA GLU A 258 8.31 -11.79 -9.04
C GLU A 258 7.42 -13.00 -9.36
N ASP A 259 7.12 -13.82 -8.36
CA ASP A 259 6.25 -14.98 -8.52
C ASP A 259 4.81 -14.58 -8.81
N LEU A 260 4.26 -13.57 -8.13
CA LEU A 260 2.93 -13.03 -8.39
C LEU A 260 2.81 -12.45 -9.81
N ALA A 261 3.80 -11.67 -10.25
CA ALA A 261 3.83 -11.12 -11.60
C ALA A 261 3.91 -12.24 -12.66
N ARG A 262 4.75 -13.26 -12.43
CA ARG A 262 4.82 -14.45 -13.30
C ARG A 262 3.50 -15.20 -13.35
N TYR A 263 2.85 -15.39 -12.19
CA TYR A 263 1.55 -16.04 -12.10
C TYR A 263 0.51 -15.24 -12.90
N TYR A 264 0.41 -13.93 -12.67
CA TYR A 264 -0.46 -13.07 -13.44
C TYR A 264 -0.20 -13.20 -14.94
N TYR A 265 1.06 -13.13 -15.39
CA TYR A 265 1.42 -13.32 -16.80
C TYR A 265 0.88 -14.65 -17.36
N ILE A 266 1.03 -15.76 -16.63
CA ILE A 266 0.57 -17.08 -17.07
C ILE A 266 -0.96 -17.13 -17.18
N TYR A 267 -1.68 -16.63 -16.17
CA TYR A 267 -3.14 -16.73 -16.09
C TYR A 267 -3.90 -15.65 -16.88
N THR A 268 -3.20 -14.65 -17.40
CA THR A 268 -3.80 -13.54 -18.18
C THR A 268 -3.34 -13.50 -19.63
N ASP A 269 -2.99 -14.66 -20.19
CA ASP A 269 -2.52 -14.82 -21.58
C ASP A 269 -1.32 -13.92 -21.92
N GLY A 270 -0.33 -13.91 -21.03
CA GLY A 270 0.89 -13.13 -21.21
C GLY A 270 0.77 -11.68 -20.73
N GLY A 271 -0.09 -11.41 -19.75
CA GLY A 271 -0.27 -10.05 -19.22
C GLY A 271 -1.05 -9.17 -20.18
N LEU A 272 -2.11 -9.70 -20.82
CA LEU A 272 -2.77 -9.09 -21.97
C LEU A 272 -3.25 -7.64 -21.74
N LEU A 273 -3.65 -7.28 -20.51
CA LEU A 273 -4.06 -5.91 -20.18
C LEU A 273 -2.92 -4.89 -20.34
N LEU A 274 -1.66 -5.31 -20.19
CA LEU A 274 -0.46 -4.52 -20.43
C LEU A 274 0.08 -4.78 -21.84
N SER A 275 -0.75 -4.65 -22.86
CA SER A 275 -0.33 -4.84 -24.25
C SER A 275 -1.15 -3.97 -25.20
N ASP A 276 -0.47 -3.50 -26.24
CA ASP A 276 -1.03 -2.89 -27.46
C ASP A 276 -1.97 -3.81 -28.25
N ARG A 277 -1.93 -5.12 -27.98
CA ARG A 277 -2.78 -6.13 -28.63
C ARG A 277 -4.06 -6.43 -27.86
N TRP A 278 -4.29 -5.76 -26.73
CA TRP A 278 -5.54 -5.92 -26.00
C TRP A 278 -6.72 -5.54 -26.91
N ASP A 279 -7.67 -6.46 -27.07
CA ASP A 279 -8.88 -6.24 -27.86
C ASP A 279 -10.10 -6.33 -26.93
N GLU A 280 -10.78 -5.21 -26.78
CA GLU A 280 -11.95 -5.09 -25.90
C GLU A 280 -13.04 -6.10 -26.25
N LYS A 281 -13.32 -6.36 -27.54
CA LYS A 281 -14.37 -7.29 -27.96
C LYS A 281 -14.02 -8.73 -27.63
N ALA A 282 -12.74 -9.09 -27.71
CA ALA A 282 -12.23 -10.39 -27.31
C ALA A 282 -12.31 -10.56 -25.79
N TYR A 283 -11.94 -9.54 -25.04
CA TYR A 283 -12.03 -9.55 -23.58
C TYR A 283 -13.50 -9.59 -23.10
N SER A 284 -14.39 -8.77 -23.66
CA SER A 284 -15.84 -8.74 -23.37
C SER A 284 -16.48 -10.12 -23.48
N ARG A 285 -16.13 -10.86 -24.55
CA ARG A 285 -16.59 -12.25 -24.75
C ARG A 285 -16.11 -13.21 -23.67
N ARG A 286 -14.93 -12.99 -23.10
CA ARG A 286 -14.35 -13.86 -22.05
C ARG A 286 -15.00 -13.62 -20.69
N VAL A 287 -15.32 -12.37 -20.38
CA VAL A 287 -15.95 -11.99 -19.12
C VAL A 287 -17.49 -12.03 -19.18
N GLY A 288 -18.07 -12.47 -20.30
CA GLY A 288 -19.53 -12.58 -20.44
C GLY A 288 -20.25 -11.23 -20.41
N ASP A 289 -19.65 -10.20 -21.02
CA ASP A 289 -20.15 -8.82 -21.06
C ASP A 289 -20.29 -8.15 -19.68
N ASP A 290 -19.54 -8.62 -18.68
CA ASP A 290 -19.39 -7.97 -17.37
C ASP A 290 -18.86 -6.54 -17.53
N GLN A 291 -19.76 -5.56 -17.36
CA GLN A 291 -19.46 -4.16 -17.63
C GLN A 291 -18.40 -3.59 -16.70
N LEU A 292 -18.34 -4.08 -15.47
CA LEU A 292 -17.38 -3.61 -14.48
C LEU A 292 -15.96 -4.04 -14.87
N ALA A 293 -15.78 -5.34 -15.16
CA ALA A 293 -14.51 -5.88 -15.60
C ALA A 293 -14.03 -5.25 -16.91
N ILE A 294 -14.93 -5.05 -17.89
CA ILE A 294 -14.58 -4.42 -19.18
C ILE A 294 -14.14 -2.97 -18.98
N ARG A 295 -14.89 -2.19 -18.19
CA ARG A 295 -14.57 -0.78 -17.93
C ARG A 295 -13.17 -0.64 -17.32
N HIS A 296 -12.88 -1.39 -16.27
CA HIS A 296 -11.61 -1.27 -15.55
C HIS A 296 -10.44 -1.87 -16.34
N ALA A 297 -10.66 -2.94 -17.12
CA ALA A 297 -9.67 -3.41 -18.08
C ALA A 297 -9.32 -2.35 -19.14
N ARG A 298 -10.32 -1.63 -19.66
CA ARG A 298 -10.12 -0.53 -20.60
C ARG A 298 -9.34 0.62 -19.98
N MET A 299 -9.68 1.01 -18.75
CA MET A 299 -8.98 2.09 -18.03
C MET A 299 -7.50 1.76 -17.81
N LEU A 300 -7.20 0.56 -17.30
CA LEU A 300 -5.82 0.07 -17.15
C LEU A 300 -5.06 0.00 -18.46
N ASN A 301 -5.68 -0.52 -19.53
CA ASN A 301 -5.02 -0.61 -20.82
C ASN A 301 -4.76 0.78 -21.43
N GLN A 302 -5.70 1.72 -21.29
CA GLN A 302 -5.50 3.09 -21.75
C GLN A 302 -4.36 3.77 -20.99
N LEU A 303 -4.32 3.63 -19.66
CA LEU A 303 -3.20 4.13 -18.84
C LEU A 303 -1.86 3.53 -19.28
N TRP A 304 -1.84 2.23 -19.57
CA TRP A 304 -0.66 1.57 -20.10
C TRP A 304 -0.23 2.15 -21.45
N LEU A 305 -1.17 2.35 -22.38
CA LEU A 305 -0.87 2.89 -23.72
C LEU A 305 -0.41 4.34 -23.69
N ASP A 306 -0.96 5.14 -22.77
CA ASP A 306 -0.56 6.54 -22.58
C ASP A 306 0.86 6.64 -21.99
N LEU A 307 1.27 5.64 -21.19
CA LEU A 307 2.59 5.54 -20.60
C LEU A 307 3.63 4.92 -21.56
N ASP A 308 3.32 3.78 -22.15
CA ASP A 308 4.20 3.02 -23.05
C ASP A 308 4.03 3.48 -24.50
N ASP A 309 4.57 4.66 -24.83
CA ASP A 309 4.71 5.17 -26.21
C ASP A 309 5.76 4.34 -27.02
N GLY A 310 5.72 3.02 -26.88
CA GLY A 310 6.68 2.04 -27.40
C GLY A 310 8.05 2.10 -26.72
N ASP A 311 8.19 2.70 -25.55
CA ASP A 311 9.47 2.80 -24.82
C ASP A 311 9.85 1.46 -24.18
N TRP A 312 8.88 0.72 -23.63
CA TRP A 312 9.12 -0.60 -23.03
C TRP A 312 9.67 -1.60 -24.06
N ASP A 313 8.99 -1.71 -25.20
CA ASP A 313 9.40 -2.62 -26.29
C ASP A 313 10.77 -2.25 -26.88
N ARG A 314 11.17 -0.96 -26.80
CA ARG A 314 12.50 -0.46 -27.20
C ARG A 314 13.59 -0.81 -26.17
N ARG A 315 13.28 -0.78 -24.87
CA ARG A 315 14.26 -0.98 -23.78
C ARG A 315 14.61 -2.46 -23.55
N GLU A 316 13.61 -3.33 -23.46
CA GLU A 316 13.81 -4.71 -22.98
C GLU A 316 13.64 -5.79 -24.05
N GLY A 317 13.10 -5.41 -25.23
CA GLY A 317 12.65 -6.40 -26.22
C GLY A 317 11.46 -7.20 -25.70
N ARG A 318 10.65 -7.75 -26.61
CA ARG A 318 9.36 -8.43 -26.36
C ARG A 318 9.15 -9.00 -24.95
N THR A 319 8.01 -8.64 -24.36
CA THR A 319 7.50 -9.17 -23.08
C THR A 319 7.72 -10.69 -22.96
N SER A 320 8.45 -11.10 -21.93
CA SER A 320 8.68 -12.51 -21.58
C SER A 320 8.31 -12.77 -20.13
N LEU A 321 8.01 -14.03 -19.79
CA LEU A 321 7.67 -14.45 -18.43
C LEU A 321 8.70 -13.97 -17.39
N GLY A 322 10.00 -14.00 -17.73
CA GLY A 322 11.08 -13.58 -16.83
C GLY A 322 11.14 -12.07 -16.59
N ASN A 323 10.67 -11.25 -17.54
CA ASN A 323 10.76 -9.79 -17.48
C ASN A 323 9.43 -9.12 -17.12
N PHE A 324 8.36 -9.89 -16.89
CA PHE A 324 7.04 -9.30 -16.69
C PHE A 324 6.94 -8.48 -15.39
N ARG A 325 7.65 -8.86 -14.32
CA ARG A 325 7.73 -8.02 -13.11
C ARG A 325 8.28 -6.62 -13.42
N ALA A 326 9.37 -6.52 -14.18
CA ALA A 326 9.94 -5.23 -14.55
C ALA A 326 8.96 -4.39 -15.39
N LYS A 327 8.06 -5.04 -16.15
CA LYS A 327 6.98 -4.36 -16.87
C LYS A 327 5.93 -3.78 -15.92
N VAL A 328 5.57 -4.52 -14.87
CA VAL A 328 4.68 -4.05 -13.81
C VAL A 328 5.31 -2.89 -13.04
N GLU A 329 6.60 -3.00 -12.70
CA GLU A 329 7.37 -1.92 -12.05
C GLU A 329 7.40 -0.65 -12.92
N PHE A 330 7.70 -0.79 -14.22
CA PHE A 330 7.64 0.31 -15.17
C PHE A 330 6.25 0.94 -15.24
N PHE A 331 5.18 0.14 -15.18
CA PHE A 331 3.82 0.67 -15.17
C PHE A 331 3.48 1.42 -13.88
N ALA A 332 3.96 0.93 -12.73
CA ALA A 332 3.69 1.56 -11.43
C ALA A 332 4.33 2.94 -11.29
N TYR A 333 5.61 3.07 -11.68
CA TYR A 333 6.39 4.30 -11.47
C TYR A 333 6.49 5.23 -12.67
N GLY A 334 6.03 4.80 -13.84
CA GLY A 334 6.33 5.48 -15.08
C GLY A 334 7.84 5.43 -15.41
N CYS A 335 8.28 6.26 -16.36
CA CYS A 335 9.69 6.32 -16.77
C CYS A 335 10.67 6.79 -15.67
N ALA A 336 10.21 7.04 -14.45
CA ALA A 336 11.04 7.33 -13.28
C ALA A 336 11.76 6.06 -12.79
N ILE A 337 12.87 5.72 -13.45
CA ILE A 337 13.97 4.90 -12.90
C ILE A 337 15.26 5.69 -13.03
#